data_AF-A0A553NPC3-F1
#
_entry.id   AF-A0A553NPC3-F1
#
_cell.length_a   1.000
_cell.length_b   1.000
_cell.length_c   1.000
_cell.angle_alpha   90.00
_cell.angle_beta   90.00
_cell.angle_gamma   90.00
#
_symmetry.space_group_name_H-M   'P 1'
#
loop_
_entity.id
_entity.type
_entity.pdbx_description
1 polymer ?
#
loop_
_entity_poly.entity_id
_entity_poly.type
_entity_poly.pdbx_seq_one_letter_code
_entity_poly.pdbx_strand_id
1 'polypeptide(L)'
;MTGNDYFIRWSRQLSRDGQLNRLVSRDSNPGTMTSIVENEEVETFANHEDEALAKPSYDPASVLGIERRYALDAAALLGGNEYLVSEMLDKFGETPYTEVEKTGVLWMAKHLCPNAKFLERLNQPESLNQRHLTNFFTPFHRERLPRILASALLYCSRFEDTDVIENLEDNHQRAILINMKHYPQVEMPIGEVQTGSSSMDKPVLCERVAFIYFRSEDDFPVPEFPAIEKPKSAARKISASLAHEKKMLSIINVFAILPIP
;
A
#
# COMPACT_ATOMS: atom_id res chain seq x y z
N MET A 1 20.43 -0.77 22.88
CA MET A 1 19.65 -1.42 21.81
C MET A 1 18.22 -0.94 21.95
N THR A 2 17.85 0.03 21.14
CA THR A 2 16.62 0.84 21.24
C THR A 2 15.45 0.10 20.59
N GLY A 3 14.22 0.32 21.08
CA GLY A 3 13.02 -0.41 20.68
C GLY A 3 12.63 -0.32 19.19
N ASN A 4 13.25 0.59 18.43
CA ASN A 4 12.95 0.81 17.00
C ASN A 4 13.57 -0.23 16.07
N ASP A 5 14.74 -0.80 16.41
CA ASP A 5 15.37 -1.84 15.58
C ASP A 5 14.54 -3.13 15.48
N TYR A 6 13.67 -3.37 16.46
CA TYR A 6 12.73 -4.49 16.45
C TYR A 6 11.59 -4.31 15.46
N PHE A 7 11.14 -3.08 15.21
CA PHE A 7 9.96 -2.79 14.39
C PHE A 7 10.20 -3.12 12.91
N ILE A 8 11.32 -2.66 12.36
CA ILE A 8 11.65 -2.90 10.95
C ILE A 8 12.15 -4.33 10.69
N ARG A 9 12.77 -4.99 11.68
CA ARG A 9 13.02 -6.44 11.60
C ARG A 9 11.71 -7.23 11.59
N TRP A 10 10.73 -6.82 12.39
CA TRP A 10 9.45 -7.51 12.53
C TRP A 10 8.55 -7.40 11.28
N SER A 11 8.45 -6.22 10.66
CA SER A 11 7.67 -6.05 9.41
C SER A 11 8.20 -6.92 8.26
N ARG A 12 9.53 -7.12 8.18
CA ARG A 12 10.15 -8.05 7.21
C ARG A 12 10.09 -9.51 7.61
N GLN A 13 10.10 -9.82 8.91
CA GLN A 13 9.94 -11.19 9.41
C GLN A 13 8.56 -11.72 9.01
N LEU A 14 7.50 -10.93 9.18
CA LEU A 14 6.14 -11.29 8.73
C LEU A 14 6.04 -11.49 7.21
N SER A 15 6.70 -10.65 6.42
CA SER A 15 6.74 -10.79 4.95
C SER A 15 7.50 -12.04 4.49
N ARG A 16 8.57 -12.44 5.20
CA ARG A 16 9.33 -13.68 4.91
C ARG A 16 8.60 -14.95 5.37
N ASP A 17 8.00 -14.94 6.54
CA ASP A 17 7.31 -16.11 7.10
C ASP A 17 6.02 -16.43 6.33
N GLY A 18 5.33 -15.41 5.79
CA GLY A 18 4.20 -15.59 4.87
C GLY A 18 4.57 -16.22 3.51
N GLN A 19 5.80 -16.00 3.02
CA GLN A 19 6.28 -16.65 1.80
C GLN A 19 6.71 -18.11 2.02
N LEU A 20 7.26 -18.44 3.18
CA LEU A 20 7.71 -19.81 3.52
C LEU A 20 6.54 -20.79 3.70
N ASN A 21 5.40 -20.33 4.22
CA ASN A 21 4.20 -21.18 4.37
C ASN A 21 3.55 -21.60 3.04
N ARG A 22 3.86 -20.93 1.91
CA ARG A 22 3.39 -21.34 0.58
C ARG A 22 4.16 -22.54 -0.02
N LEU A 23 5.32 -22.91 0.53
CA LEU A 23 6.18 -23.97 -0.04
C LEU A 23 5.96 -25.37 0.56
N VAL A 24 5.07 -25.54 1.54
CA VAL A 24 4.91 -26.82 2.27
C VAL A 24 3.54 -27.50 2.04
N SER A 25 2.67 -26.95 1.19
CA SER A 25 1.39 -27.61 0.83
C SER A 25 1.41 -28.13 -0.62
N ARG A 26 2.03 -29.29 -0.84
CA ARG A 26 1.75 -30.13 -2.02
C ARG A 26 1.91 -31.61 -1.67
N ASP A 27 0.82 -32.15 -1.14
CA ASP A 27 0.61 -33.59 -1.03
C ASP A 27 0.07 -34.17 -2.36
N SER A 28 0.78 -35.20 -2.83
CA SER A 28 0.25 -36.53 -3.16
C SER A 28 -0.63 -36.80 -4.43
N ASN A 29 -0.03 -37.63 -5.30
CA ASN A 29 -0.56 -38.67 -6.22
C ASN A 29 -1.00 -38.36 -7.67
N PRO A 30 -0.38 -39.02 -8.67
CA PRO A 30 -0.94 -39.27 -10.00
C PRO A 30 -1.51 -40.70 -10.13
N GLY A 31 -2.78 -40.80 -10.54
CA GLY A 31 -3.39 -42.04 -11.01
C GLY A 31 -3.72 -41.92 -12.50
N THR A 32 -3.03 -42.69 -13.33
CA THR A 32 -3.24 -42.78 -14.78
C THR A 32 -4.05 -44.04 -15.09
N MET A 33 -5.15 -43.94 -15.84
CA MET A 33 -5.60 -45.00 -16.75
C MET A 33 -6.52 -44.48 -17.86
N THR A 34 -6.30 -45.05 -19.04
CA THR A 34 -6.73 -44.76 -20.42
C THR A 34 -8.10 -45.31 -20.83
N SER A 35 -8.79 -44.65 -21.79
CA SER A 35 -9.50 -45.20 -22.99
C SER A 35 -10.21 -44.03 -23.72
N ILE A 36 -9.81 -43.60 -24.93
CA ILE A 36 -10.19 -44.02 -26.31
C ILE A 36 -11.70 -44.29 -26.51
N VAL A 37 -12.39 -43.50 -27.36
CA VAL A 37 -13.05 -43.90 -28.63
C VAL A 37 -14.02 -42.80 -29.16
N GLU A 38 -13.77 -42.41 -30.42
CA GLU A 38 -14.64 -41.96 -31.54
C GLU A 38 -15.49 -40.67 -31.55
N ASN A 39 -15.05 -39.76 -32.44
CA ASN A 39 -15.75 -39.05 -33.52
C ASN A 39 -17.29 -39.04 -33.58
N GLU A 40 -17.86 -37.84 -33.69
CA GLU A 40 -18.92 -37.55 -34.67
C GLU A 40 -18.87 -36.06 -35.07
N GLU A 41 -18.73 -35.82 -36.37
CA GLU A 41 -18.86 -34.51 -37.00
C GLU A 41 -20.34 -34.12 -37.04
N VAL A 42 -20.67 -32.94 -36.51
CA VAL A 42 -21.89 -32.22 -36.87
C VAL A 42 -21.52 -30.75 -37.10
N GLU A 43 -21.38 -30.39 -38.37
CA GLU A 43 -21.54 -29.01 -38.81
C GLU A 43 -22.94 -28.55 -38.41
N THR A 44 -23.09 -27.41 -37.73
CA THR A 44 -24.17 -26.46 -38.05
C THR A 44 -24.06 -25.14 -37.30
N PHE A 45 -24.25 -24.08 -38.11
CA PHE A 45 -24.78 -22.75 -37.80
C PHE A 45 -24.02 -21.81 -36.85
N ALA A 46 -23.43 -20.81 -37.51
CA ALA A 46 -23.10 -19.50 -36.98
C ALA A 46 -24.24 -18.93 -36.11
N ASN A 47 -23.95 -18.74 -34.83
CA ASN A 47 -24.56 -17.70 -34.02
C ASN A 47 -23.43 -16.82 -33.48
N HIS A 48 -23.33 -15.62 -34.04
CA HIS A 48 -22.73 -14.48 -33.38
C HIS A 48 -23.56 -14.18 -32.13
N GLU A 49 -23.15 -14.74 -31.00
CA GLU A 49 -23.47 -14.14 -29.72
C GLU A 49 -22.28 -13.28 -29.34
N ASP A 50 -22.50 -11.96 -29.41
CA ASP A 50 -21.69 -10.93 -28.77
C ASP A 50 -21.60 -11.25 -27.27
N GLU A 51 -20.67 -12.13 -26.91
CA GLU A 51 -20.15 -12.21 -25.56
C GLU A 51 -19.31 -10.95 -25.37
N ALA A 52 -20.00 -9.87 -25.00
CA ALA A 52 -19.39 -8.67 -24.47
C ALA A 52 -18.57 -9.10 -23.26
N LEU A 53 -17.30 -9.43 -23.51
CA LEU A 53 -16.28 -9.68 -22.52
C LEU A 53 -16.31 -8.47 -21.60
N ALA A 54 -16.98 -8.60 -20.46
CA ALA A 54 -17.00 -7.58 -19.44
C ALA A 54 -15.54 -7.37 -19.07
N LYS A 55 -14.94 -6.29 -19.57
CA LYS A 55 -13.59 -5.91 -19.19
C LYS A 55 -13.61 -5.91 -17.66
N PRO A 56 -12.77 -6.71 -16.98
CA PRO A 56 -12.71 -6.63 -15.53
C PRO A 56 -12.47 -5.16 -15.20
N SER A 57 -13.39 -4.60 -14.42
CA SER A 57 -13.25 -3.25 -13.91
C SER A 57 -12.00 -3.27 -13.02
N TYR A 58 -10.89 -2.78 -13.55
CA TYR A 58 -9.62 -2.70 -12.83
C TYR A 58 -9.64 -1.61 -11.75
N ASP A 59 -10.74 -0.85 -11.65
CA ASP A 59 -10.85 0.30 -10.77
C ASP A 59 -10.66 -0.09 -9.29
N PRO A 60 -9.87 0.68 -8.53
CA PRO A 60 -9.69 0.45 -7.11
C PRO A 60 -11.04 0.55 -6.38
N ALA A 61 -11.27 -0.32 -5.41
CA ALA A 61 -12.43 -0.20 -4.54
C ALA A 61 -12.13 0.68 -3.33
N SER A 62 -13.07 1.54 -2.97
CA SER A 62 -12.97 2.31 -1.73
C SER A 62 -13.25 1.42 -0.52
N VAL A 63 -12.34 1.42 0.44
CA VAL A 63 -12.51 0.78 1.75
C VAL A 63 -13.33 1.72 2.64
N LEU A 64 -14.46 1.23 3.16
CA LEU A 64 -15.41 2.03 3.94
C LEU A 64 -15.56 1.51 5.38
N GLY A 65 -16.30 2.26 6.19
CA GLY A 65 -16.76 1.82 7.51
C GLY A 65 -15.62 1.58 8.52
N ILE A 66 -15.69 0.44 9.20
CA ILE A 66 -14.79 0.09 10.30
C ILE A 66 -13.36 -0.14 9.81
N GLU A 67 -13.18 -0.82 8.67
CA GLU A 67 -11.85 -1.08 8.12
C GLU A 67 -11.11 0.21 7.77
N ARG A 68 -11.82 1.18 7.16
CA ARG A 68 -11.25 2.51 6.89
C ARG A 68 -10.76 3.18 8.17
N ARG A 69 -11.56 3.15 9.22
CA ARG A 69 -11.20 3.75 10.52
C ARG A 69 -9.94 3.11 11.10
N TYR A 70 -9.85 1.78 11.09
CA TYR A 70 -8.65 1.08 11.56
C TYR A 70 -7.39 1.45 10.77
N ALA A 71 -7.49 1.51 9.44
CA ALA A 71 -6.35 1.90 8.60
C ALA A 71 -5.87 3.33 8.94
N LEU A 72 -6.81 4.27 9.10
CA LEU A 72 -6.49 5.66 9.44
C LEU A 72 -6.00 5.83 10.89
N ASP A 73 -6.54 5.09 11.84
CA ASP A 73 -6.09 5.10 13.23
C ASP A 73 -4.67 4.52 13.35
N ALA A 74 -4.39 3.42 12.64
CA ALA A 74 -3.06 2.84 12.56
C ALA A 74 -2.07 3.81 11.88
N ALA A 75 -2.51 4.50 10.82
CA ALA A 75 -1.70 5.53 10.16
C ALA A 75 -1.41 6.70 11.09
N ALA A 76 -2.39 7.15 11.88
CA ALA A 76 -2.20 8.20 12.87
C ALA A 76 -1.18 7.84 13.96
N LEU A 77 -1.02 6.55 14.29
CA LEU A 77 0.03 6.07 15.20
C LEU A 77 1.44 6.13 14.58
N LEU A 78 1.57 5.91 13.26
CA LEU A 78 2.82 6.22 12.55
C LEU A 78 3.07 7.73 12.50
N GLY A 79 1.98 8.50 12.44
CA GLY A 79 1.98 9.95 12.52
C GLY A 79 2.49 10.49 13.86
N GLY A 80 2.89 11.76 13.88
CA GLY A 80 3.33 12.46 15.09
C GLY A 80 4.74 12.10 15.57
N ASN A 81 5.38 11.07 14.98
CA ASN A 81 6.77 10.71 15.24
C ASN A 81 7.64 10.92 13.98
N GLU A 82 8.14 12.15 13.81
CA GLU A 82 9.01 12.53 12.68
C GLU A 82 10.25 11.63 12.56
N TYR A 83 10.83 11.23 13.70
CA TYR A 83 12.00 10.35 13.72
C TYR A 83 11.68 8.97 13.14
N LEU A 84 10.54 8.38 13.53
CA LEU A 84 10.10 7.08 13.00
C LEU A 84 9.85 7.15 11.50
N VAL A 85 9.20 8.22 11.02
CA VAL A 85 8.97 8.42 9.58
C VAL A 85 10.28 8.61 8.83
N SER A 86 11.24 9.35 9.39
CA SER A 86 12.58 9.49 8.81
C SER A 86 13.29 8.14 8.69
N GLU A 87 13.32 7.36 9.79
CA GLU A 87 13.95 6.04 9.82
C GLU A 87 13.29 5.08 8.81
N MET A 88 11.97 5.15 8.66
CA MET A 88 11.21 4.40 7.67
C MET A 88 11.61 4.77 6.24
N LEU A 89 11.65 6.07 5.91
CA LEU A 89 12.05 6.57 4.60
C LEU A 89 13.49 6.18 4.25
N ASP A 90 14.41 6.27 5.21
CA ASP A 90 15.82 5.90 5.03
C ASP A 90 15.93 4.41 4.69
N LYS A 91 15.28 3.53 5.48
CA LYS A 91 15.33 2.09 5.26
C LYS A 91 14.66 1.66 3.95
N PHE A 92 13.54 2.28 3.58
CA PHE A 92 12.90 2.02 2.28
C PHE A 92 13.73 2.59 1.12
N GLY A 93 14.50 3.66 1.35
CA GLY A 93 15.38 4.25 0.35
C GLY A 93 16.65 3.44 0.08
N GLU A 94 17.07 2.61 1.03
CA GLU A 94 18.24 1.73 0.92
C GLU A 94 17.91 0.35 0.34
N THR A 95 16.64 -0.07 0.42
CA THR A 95 16.25 -1.43 -0.01
C THR A 95 15.46 -1.39 -1.32
N PRO A 96 15.87 -2.16 -2.35
CA PRO A 96 15.05 -2.37 -3.54
C PRO A 96 13.70 -3.01 -3.19
N TYR A 97 12.65 -2.60 -3.89
CA TYR A 97 11.36 -3.25 -3.80
C TYR A 97 11.44 -4.69 -4.31
N THR A 98 10.77 -5.59 -3.60
CA THR A 98 10.43 -6.93 -4.07
C THR A 98 9.50 -6.85 -5.28
N GLU A 99 9.37 -7.93 -6.04
CA GLU A 99 8.45 -7.97 -7.19
C GLU A 99 6.99 -7.69 -6.79
N VAL A 100 6.58 -8.11 -5.59
CA VAL A 100 5.24 -7.85 -5.06
C VAL A 100 5.05 -6.36 -4.77
N GLU A 101 6.00 -5.73 -4.08
CA GLU A 101 5.98 -4.29 -3.79
C GLU A 101 6.02 -3.47 -5.08
N LYS A 102 6.87 -3.85 -6.03
CA LYS A 102 6.98 -3.20 -7.34
C LYS A 102 5.67 -3.28 -8.10
N THR A 103 5.03 -4.44 -8.12
CA THR A 103 3.71 -4.64 -8.75
C THR A 103 2.66 -3.73 -8.10
N GLY A 104 2.64 -3.66 -6.76
CA GLY A 104 1.73 -2.78 -6.04
C GLY A 104 1.95 -1.29 -6.31
N VAL A 105 3.21 -0.84 -6.35
CA VAL A 105 3.54 0.55 -6.72
C VAL A 105 3.08 0.87 -8.14
N LEU A 106 3.35 -0.01 -9.10
CA LEU A 106 2.98 0.21 -10.51
C LEU A 106 1.47 0.17 -10.72
N TRP A 107 0.77 -0.76 -10.07
CA TRP A 107 -0.68 -0.83 -10.09
C TRP A 107 -1.29 0.47 -9.53
N MET A 108 -0.79 0.92 -8.38
CA MET A 108 -1.28 2.15 -7.73
C MET A 108 -1.02 3.38 -8.59
N ALA A 109 0.20 3.50 -9.12
CA ALA A 109 0.58 4.58 -10.01
C ALA A 109 -0.31 4.62 -11.27
N LYS A 110 -0.62 3.46 -11.86
CA LYS A 110 -1.46 3.35 -13.06
C LYS A 110 -2.87 3.87 -12.82
N HIS A 111 -3.44 3.60 -11.65
CA HIS A 111 -4.80 4.02 -11.30
C HIS A 111 -4.88 5.48 -10.88
N LEU A 112 -3.95 5.94 -10.06
CA LEU A 112 -3.98 7.30 -9.49
C LEU A 112 -3.40 8.36 -10.44
N CYS A 113 -2.53 7.95 -11.36
CA CYS A 113 -1.91 8.84 -12.33
C CYS A 113 -1.71 8.06 -13.66
N PRO A 114 -2.74 7.96 -14.52
CA PRO A 114 -2.68 7.23 -15.79
C PRO A 114 -1.85 8.00 -16.84
N ASN A 115 -0.59 8.27 -16.52
CA ASN A 115 0.37 8.93 -17.39
C ASN A 115 1.43 7.91 -17.83
N ALA A 116 1.50 7.64 -19.13
CA ALA A 116 2.42 6.63 -19.68
C ALA A 116 3.89 6.92 -19.33
N LYS A 117 4.33 8.19 -19.34
CA LYS A 117 5.72 8.55 -19.04
C LYS A 117 6.05 8.43 -17.56
N PHE A 118 5.07 8.71 -16.70
CA PHE A 118 5.21 8.44 -15.27
C PHE A 118 5.45 6.95 -15.02
N LEU A 119 4.65 6.08 -15.64
CA LEU A 119 4.78 4.64 -15.54
C LEU A 119 6.09 4.13 -16.16
N GLU A 120 6.51 4.68 -17.29
CA GLU A 120 7.83 4.37 -17.87
C GLU A 120 8.96 4.74 -16.92
N ARG A 121 8.94 5.93 -16.31
CA ARG A 121 9.96 6.35 -15.34
C ARG A 121 9.99 5.49 -14.08
N LEU A 122 8.84 5.00 -13.63
CA LEU A 122 8.77 4.04 -12.53
C LEU A 122 9.34 2.67 -12.93
N ASN A 123 9.23 2.29 -14.20
CA ASN A 123 9.76 1.03 -14.74
C ASN A 123 11.24 1.09 -15.17
N GLN A 124 11.83 2.29 -15.30
CA GLN A 124 13.22 2.48 -15.74
C GLN A 124 14.31 1.97 -14.78
N PRO A 125 14.24 2.16 -13.45
CA PRO A 125 15.32 1.72 -12.57
C PRO A 125 15.32 0.20 -12.39
N GLU A 126 16.49 -0.43 -12.58
CA GLU A 126 16.72 -1.85 -12.28
C GLU A 126 16.41 -2.18 -10.81
N SER A 127 16.50 -1.19 -9.91
CA SER A 127 16.20 -1.29 -8.48
C SER A 127 15.27 -0.17 -7.99
N LEU A 128 14.00 -0.20 -8.40
CA LEU A 128 12.97 0.71 -7.88
C LEU A 128 12.91 0.61 -6.35
N ASN A 129 12.87 1.77 -5.67
CA ASN A 129 12.77 1.87 -4.21
C ASN A 129 12.19 3.23 -3.81
N GLN A 130 12.05 3.48 -2.50
CA GLN A 130 11.46 4.73 -2.00
C GLN A 130 12.27 5.97 -2.38
N ARG A 131 13.60 5.87 -2.49
CA ARG A 131 14.45 7.00 -2.89
C ARG A 131 14.11 7.47 -4.31
N HIS A 132 13.78 6.55 -5.20
CA HIS A 132 13.28 6.88 -6.53
C HIS A 132 11.92 7.59 -6.48
N LEU A 133 10.99 7.10 -5.65
CA LEU A 133 9.67 7.72 -5.50
C LEU A 133 9.76 9.12 -4.88
N THR A 134 10.69 9.32 -3.93
CA THR A 134 10.94 10.61 -3.31
C THR A 134 11.32 11.69 -4.33
N ASN A 135 11.92 11.32 -5.48
CA ASN A 135 12.28 12.28 -6.53
C ASN A 135 11.10 12.91 -7.26
N PHE A 136 9.86 12.41 -7.07
CA PHE A 136 8.66 13.04 -7.61
C PHE A 136 8.14 14.18 -6.72
N PHE A 137 8.60 14.30 -5.48
CA PHE A 137 8.32 15.45 -4.64
C PHE A 137 9.17 16.66 -5.07
N THR A 138 8.65 17.87 -4.88
CA THR A 138 9.45 19.08 -5.16
C THR A 138 10.67 19.14 -4.24
N PRO A 139 11.77 19.81 -4.63
CA PRO A 139 12.96 19.93 -3.79
C PRO A 139 12.66 20.41 -2.35
N PHE A 140 11.76 21.38 -2.22
CA PHE A 140 11.31 21.90 -0.94
C PHE A 140 10.64 20.83 -0.05
N HIS A 141 9.74 20.02 -0.62
CA HIS A 141 9.06 18.97 0.15
C HIS A 141 9.98 17.80 0.49
N ARG A 142 10.93 17.44 -0.39
CA ARG A 142 11.90 16.38 -0.12
C ARG A 142 12.71 16.63 1.14
N GLU A 143 13.13 17.87 1.36
CA GLU A 143 13.95 18.26 2.52
C GLU A 143 13.19 18.16 3.85
N ARG A 144 11.86 18.30 3.80
CA ARG A 144 10.96 18.31 4.97
C ARG A 144 10.03 17.11 5.02
N LEU A 145 10.28 16.11 4.17
CA LEU A 145 9.35 15.01 3.92
C LEU A 145 8.99 14.26 5.21
N PRO A 146 9.94 13.91 6.11
CA PRO A 146 9.58 13.25 7.37
C PRO A 146 8.57 14.03 8.20
N ARG A 147 8.77 15.35 8.36
CA ARG A 147 7.86 16.23 9.11
C ARG A 147 6.49 16.36 8.46
N ILE A 148 6.46 16.54 7.14
CA ILE A 148 5.23 16.67 6.37
C ILE A 148 4.40 15.40 6.50
N LEU A 149 5.02 14.23 6.27
CA LEU A 149 4.33 12.94 6.33
C LEU A 149 3.90 12.59 7.76
N ALA A 150 4.73 12.84 8.77
CA ALA A 150 4.36 12.62 10.17
C ALA A 150 3.13 13.47 10.56
N SER A 151 3.06 14.71 10.07
CA SER A 151 1.90 15.59 10.28
C SER A 151 0.68 15.11 9.48
N ALA A 152 0.89 14.71 8.22
CA ALA A 152 -0.12 14.16 7.32
C ALA A 152 -0.84 12.98 7.96
N LEU A 153 -0.05 11.97 8.35
CA LEU A 153 -0.51 10.75 9.00
C LEU A 153 -1.24 11.04 10.32
N LEU A 154 -0.69 11.92 11.17
CA LEU A 154 -1.30 12.22 12.48
C LEU A 154 -2.72 12.76 12.38
N TYR A 155 -3.03 13.53 11.33
CA TYR A 155 -4.34 14.16 11.15
C TYR A 155 -5.15 13.59 9.98
N CYS A 156 -4.71 12.49 9.38
CA CYS A 156 -5.33 11.93 8.17
C CYS A 156 -6.81 11.58 8.36
N SER A 157 -7.21 11.16 9.57
CA SER A 157 -8.60 10.80 9.89
C SER A 157 -9.54 12.00 10.07
N ARG A 158 -9.01 13.23 10.14
CA ARG A 158 -9.81 14.45 10.36
C ARG A 158 -10.48 14.98 9.10
N PHE A 159 -9.97 14.62 7.94
CA PHE A 159 -10.44 15.13 6.66
C PHE A 159 -11.24 14.05 5.93
N GLU A 160 -12.40 14.44 5.39
CA GLU A 160 -13.32 13.51 4.73
C GLU A 160 -12.79 13.03 3.38
N ASP A 161 -11.91 13.80 2.75
CA ASP A 161 -11.28 13.52 1.47
C ASP A 161 -10.00 12.67 1.58
N THR A 162 -9.68 12.18 2.78
CA THR A 162 -8.70 11.11 2.95
C THR A 162 -9.34 9.79 2.59
N ASP A 163 -8.91 9.18 1.49
CA ASP A 163 -9.47 7.91 1.01
C ASP A 163 -8.59 6.73 1.41
N VAL A 164 -9.23 5.57 1.57
CA VAL A 164 -8.53 4.28 1.65
C VAL A 164 -9.04 3.45 0.50
N ILE A 165 -8.12 2.98 -0.34
CA ILE A 165 -8.45 2.18 -1.52
C ILE A 165 -7.76 0.83 -1.48
N GLU A 166 -8.37 -0.16 -2.11
CA GLU A 166 -7.85 -1.52 -2.22
C GLU A 166 -7.74 -1.97 -3.68
N ASN A 167 -6.75 -2.81 -3.93
CA ASN A 167 -6.61 -3.51 -5.20
C ASN A 167 -7.55 -4.72 -5.22
N LEU A 168 -8.43 -4.75 -6.23
CA LEU A 168 -9.39 -5.85 -6.41
C LEU A 168 -8.73 -7.14 -6.92
N GLU A 169 -7.55 -7.06 -7.55
CA GLU A 169 -6.78 -8.22 -7.98
C GLU A 169 -5.96 -8.83 -6.84
N ASP A 170 -5.51 -7.98 -5.91
CA ASP A 170 -4.73 -8.34 -4.74
C ASP A 170 -5.22 -7.52 -3.54
N ASN A 171 -6.18 -8.09 -2.83
CA ASN A 171 -6.81 -7.50 -1.64
C ASN A 171 -5.83 -7.30 -0.46
N HIS A 172 -4.59 -7.77 -0.57
CA HIS A 172 -3.52 -7.42 0.37
C HIS A 172 -2.93 -6.05 0.09
N GLN A 173 -3.07 -5.50 -1.12
CA GLN A 173 -2.51 -4.21 -1.48
C GLN A 173 -3.54 -3.10 -1.29
N ARG A 174 -3.18 -2.11 -0.46
CA ARG A 174 -4.03 -0.96 -0.17
C ARG A 174 -3.23 0.33 -0.22
N ALA A 175 -3.93 1.45 -0.34
CA ALA A 175 -3.35 2.76 -0.13
C ALA A 175 -4.24 3.67 0.70
N ILE A 176 -3.60 4.52 1.49
CA ILE A 176 -4.20 5.71 2.10
C ILE A 176 -3.83 6.90 1.22
N LEU A 177 -4.82 7.63 0.74
CA LEU A 177 -4.67 8.83 -0.07
C LEU A 177 -4.96 10.04 0.80
N ILE A 178 -3.95 10.84 1.10
CA ILE A 178 -4.10 12.03 1.94
C ILE A 178 -4.03 13.27 1.07
N ASN A 179 -5.07 14.10 1.11
CA ASN A 179 -5.05 15.41 0.47
C ASN A 179 -4.25 16.42 1.31
N MET A 180 -3.16 16.93 0.71
CA MET A 180 -2.24 17.79 1.43
C MET A 180 -2.74 19.24 1.55
N LYS A 181 -3.83 19.62 0.85
CA LYS A 181 -4.41 20.99 0.88
C LYS A 181 -4.87 21.44 2.26
N HIS A 182 -5.17 20.49 3.13
CA HIS A 182 -5.69 20.79 4.46
C HIS A 182 -4.59 21.00 5.51
N TYR A 183 -3.32 20.79 5.15
CA TYR A 183 -2.22 20.82 6.10
C TYR A 183 -1.53 22.18 6.09
N PRO A 184 -1.53 22.90 7.22
CA PRO A 184 -0.87 24.20 7.28
C PRO A 184 0.63 24.02 7.04
N GLN A 185 1.25 25.02 6.39
CA GLN A 185 2.69 25.04 6.09
C GLN A 185 3.15 24.02 5.02
N VAL A 186 2.21 23.36 4.33
CA VAL A 186 2.51 22.60 3.11
C VAL A 186 2.26 23.50 1.91
N GLU A 187 3.30 23.74 1.12
CA GLU A 187 3.18 24.55 -0.10
C GLU A 187 2.65 23.66 -1.23
N MET A 188 1.85 24.22 -2.13
CA MET A 188 1.36 23.47 -3.29
C MET A 188 2.09 23.91 -4.55
N PRO A 189 2.43 22.97 -5.45
CA PRO A 189 2.21 21.52 -5.34
C PRO A 189 3.26 20.81 -4.47
N ILE A 190 2.91 19.63 -3.96
CA ILE A 190 3.86 18.81 -3.19
C ILE A 190 4.83 18.02 -4.08
N GLY A 191 4.46 17.82 -5.34
CA GLY A 191 5.23 17.07 -6.32
C GLY A 191 4.81 17.38 -7.75
N GLU A 192 5.60 16.92 -8.70
CA GLU A 192 5.36 17.13 -10.11
C GLU A 192 5.69 15.86 -10.89
N VAL A 193 4.75 15.46 -11.76
CA VAL A 193 4.92 14.34 -12.67
C VAL A 193 4.99 14.87 -14.09
N GLN A 194 6.13 14.68 -14.75
CA GLN A 194 6.27 15.07 -16.14
C GLN A 194 5.44 14.16 -17.04
N THR A 195 4.61 14.79 -17.86
CA THR A 195 3.67 14.12 -18.77
C THR A 195 4.22 13.94 -20.19
N GLY A 196 5.38 14.54 -20.44
CA GLY A 196 5.86 14.90 -21.76
C GLY A 196 7.33 14.65 -22.01
N SER A 197 7.71 14.76 -23.28
CA SER A 197 9.10 14.70 -23.76
C SER A 197 9.46 16.01 -24.46
N SER A 198 8.45 16.83 -24.76
CA SER A 198 8.64 18.20 -25.19
C SER A 198 8.75 19.10 -23.96
N SER A 199 9.61 20.10 -24.02
CA SER A 199 9.70 21.18 -23.03
C SER A 199 8.41 22.02 -22.93
N MET A 200 7.45 21.80 -23.82
CA MET A 200 6.14 22.45 -23.85
C MET A 200 5.06 21.70 -23.05
N ASP A 201 5.28 20.43 -22.69
CA ASP A 201 4.29 19.64 -21.99
C ASP A 201 4.23 20.05 -20.50
N LYS A 202 3.06 20.50 -20.05
CA LYS A 202 2.89 20.95 -18.65
C LYS A 202 2.98 19.75 -17.70
N PRO A 203 3.76 19.84 -16.61
CA PRO A 203 3.78 18.81 -15.58
C PRO A 203 2.38 18.69 -14.95
N VAL A 204 2.01 17.46 -14.58
CA VAL A 204 0.87 17.23 -13.71
C VAL A 204 1.32 17.51 -12.29
N LEU A 205 0.59 18.39 -11.63
CA LEU A 205 0.87 18.84 -10.27
C LEU A 205 0.25 17.86 -9.29
N CYS A 206 1.02 17.43 -8.30
CA CYS A 206 0.57 16.53 -7.25
C CYS A 206 0.07 17.34 -6.04
N GLU A 207 -1.11 16.99 -5.54
CA GLU A 207 -1.73 17.62 -4.37
C GLU A 207 -1.98 16.62 -3.23
N ARG A 208 -1.87 15.32 -3.52
CA ARG A 208 -2.12 14.24 -2.56
C ARG A 208 -0.89 13.35 -2.39
N VAL A 209 -0.78 12.69 -1.24
CA VAL A 209 0.22 11.65 -0.99
C VAL A 209 -0.48 10.30 -0.90
N ALA A 210 0.04 9.32 -1.63
CA ALA A 210 -0.34 7.91 -1.45
C ALA A 210 0.64 7.22 -0.50
N PHE A 211 0.11 6.58 0.53
CA PHE A 211 0.82 5.62 1.37
C PHE A 211 0.36 4.21 1.00
N ILE A 212 1.22 3.45 0.31
CA ILE A 212 0.93 2.09 -0.13
C ILE A 212 1.42 1.11 0.93
N TYR A 213 0.55 0.18 1.29
CA TYR A 213 0.80 -0.77 2.35
C TYR A 213 0.21 -2.15 2.06
N PHE A 214 0.80 -3.17 2.69
CA PHE A 214 0.19 -4.49 2.75
C PHE A 214 -0.75 -4.59 3.94
N ARG A 215 -1.96 -5.08 3.69
CA ARG A 215 -2.91 -5.53 4.70
C ARG A 215 -2.45 -6.87 5.27
N SER A 216 -2.40 -6.97 6.59
CA SER A 216 -2.13 -8.22 7.32
C SER A 216 -3.25 -9.25 7.11
N GLU A 217 -2.89 -10.51 6.82
CA GLU A 217 -3.84 -11.62 6.63
C GLU A 217 -4.45 -12.09 7.97
N ASP A 218 -3.70 -11.96 9.07
CA ASP A 218 -4.04 -12.50 10.40
C ASP A 218 -5.07 -11.67 11.18
N ASP A 219 -5.52 -10.53 10.63
CA ASP A 219 -6.34 -9.55 11.36
C ASP A 219 -7.87 -9.72 11.17
N PHE A 220 -8.32 -10.93 10.81
CA PHE A 220 -9.75 -11.30 10.94
C PHE A 220 -9.96 -12.40 12.02
N PRO A 221 -10.87 -12.17 13.00
CA PRO A 221 -11.78 -11.05 13.11
C PRO A 221 -11.11 -9.84 13.78
N VAL A 222 -11.55 -8.65 13.37
CA VAL A 222 -11.39 -7.37 14.09
C VAL A 222 -11.32 -7.67 15.59
N PRO A 223 -10.25 -7.30 16.32
CA PRO A 223 -10.15 -7.64 17.72
C PRO A 223 -11.39 -7.07 18.40
N GLU A 224 -12.28 -7.95 18.89
CA GLU A 224 -13.36 -7.53 19.78
C GLU A 224 -12.66 -6.84 20.94
N PHE A 225 -12.77 -5.52 21.01
CA PHE A 225 -12.14 -4.76 22.07
C PHE A 225 -12.77 -5.24 23.37
N PRO A 226 -12.03 -5.91 24.27
CA PRO A 226 -12.57 -6.19 25.58
C PRO A 226 -12.90 -4.84 26.22
N ALA A 227 -14.13 -4.69 26.72
CA ALA A 227 -14.51 -3.53 27.51
C ALA A 227 -13.40 -3.27 28.54
N ILE A 228 -12.90 -2.04 28.61
CA ILE A 228 -11.73 -1.67 29.42
C ILE A 228 -12.02 -2.00 30.90
N GLU A 229 -11.68 -3.21 31.33
CA GLU A 229 -11.63 -3.55 32.74
C GLU A 229 -10.41 -2.85 33.32
N LYS A 230 -10.65 -1.89 34.23
CA LYS A 230 -9.61 -1.07 34.86
C LYS A 230 -8.49 -1.95 35.45
N PRO A 231 -7.30 -2.02 34.85
CA PRO A 231 -6.22 -2.84 35.41
C PRO A 231 -5.59 -2.10 36.58
N LYS A 232 -5.44 -2.80 37.71
CA LYS A 232 -4.97 -2.27 39.01
C LYS A 232 -3.46 -1.90 39.07
N SER A 233 -2.72 -1.86 37.97
CA SER A 233 -1.27 -1.60 37.99
C SER A 233 -0.78 -0.80 36.77
N ALA A 234 -0.02 0.28 37.02
CA ALA A 234 0.54 1.17 36.00
C ALA A 234 1.60 0.49 35.10
N ALA A 235 2.38 -0.46 35.64
CA ALA A 235 3.38 -1.19 34.86
C ALA A 235 2.71 -2.12 33.82
N ARG A 236 1.54 -2.70 34.13
CA ARG A 236 0.72 -3.47 33.16
C ARG A 236 0.07 -2.57 32.10
N LYS A 237 -0.15 -1.27 32.37
CA LYS A 237 -0.70 -0.32 31.40
C LYS A 237 0.28 -0.01 30.27
N ILE A 238 1.58 0.10 30.59
CA ILE A 238 2.61 0.45 29.59
C ILE A 238 2.84 -0.72 28.63
N SER A 239 2.94 -1.95 29.14
CA SER A 239 3.13 -3.14 28.28
C SER A 239 1.91 -3.44 27.41
N ALA A 240 0.69 -3.27 27.93
CA ALA A 240 -0.53 -3.44 27.16
C ALA A 240 -0.71 -2.34 26.09
N SER A 241 -0.41 -1.09 26.42
CA SER A 241 -0.45 0.03 25.46
C SER A 241 0.56 -0.16 24.33
N LEU A 242 1.79 -0.57 24.64
CA LEU A 242 2.82 -0.83 23.63
C LEU A 242 2.49 -2.05 22.77
N ALA A 243 1.97 -3.13 23.37
CA ALA A 243 1.53 -4.30 22.62
C ALA A 243 0.35 -3.97 21.68
N HIS A 244 -0.56 -3.11 22.14
CA HIS A 244 -1.68 -2.63 21.35
C HIS A 244 -1.23 -1.74 20.19
N GLU A 245 -0.33 -0.80 20.45
CA GLU A 245 0.27 0.04 19.41
C GLU A 245 1.00 -0.81 18.36
N LYS A 246 1.78 -1.80 18.78
CA LYS A 246 2.44 -2.74 17.87
C LYS A 246 1.45 -3.53 17.02
N LYS A 247 0.34 -3.97 17.61
CA LYS A 247 -0.73 -4.65 16.87
C LYS A 247 -1.42 -3.70 15.90
N MET A 248 -1.70 -2.46 16.29
CA MET A 248 -2.30 -1.49 15.37
C MET A 248 -1.36 -1.17 14.20
N LEU A 249 -0.06 -1.03 14.46
CA LEU A 249 0.94 -0.81 13.39
C LEU A 249 1.10 -2.01 12.46
N SER A 250 0.72 -3.22 12.88
CA SER A 250 0.74 -4.42 12.02
C SER A 250 -0.33 -4.41 10.94
N ILE A 251 -1.40 -3.64 11.17
CA ILE A 251 -2.53 -3.49 10.23
C ILE A 251 -2.05 -2.82 8.94
N ILE A 252 -1.06 -1.92 9.03
CA ILE A 252 -0.54 -1.16 7.91
C ILE A 252 0.97 -1.37 7.72
N ASN A 253 1.35 -2.38 6.93
CA ASN A 253 2.75 -2.56 6.55
C ASN A 253 3.09 -1.66 5.36
N VAL A 254 3.29 -0.36 5.62
CA VAL A 254 3.65 0.64 4.60
C VAL A 254 4.98 0.24 3.96
N PHE A 255 5.07 0.31 2.63
CA PHE A 255 6.32 0.03 1.90
C PHE A 255 6.65 1.09 0.85
N ALA A 256 5.68 1.88 0.39
CA ALA A 256 5.91 2.92 -0.60
C ALA A 256 5.08 4.18 -0.33
N ILE A 257 5.68 5.32 -0.61
CA ILE A 257 5.09 6.65 -0.47
C ILE A 257 5.39 7.44 -1.74
N LEU A 258 4.37 7.98 -2.40
CA LEU A 258 4.58 8.82 -3.57
C LEU A 258 3.58 9.97 -3.64
N PRO A 259 3.95 11.11 -4.25
CA PRO A 259 3.01 12.18 -4.53
C PRO A 259 2.17 11.82 -5.75
N ILE A 260 0.87 12.05 -5.69
CA ILE A 260 -0.09 11.80 -6.76
C ILE A 260 -0.90 13.08 -7.07
N PRO A 261 -1.45 13.20 -8.28
CA PRO A 261 -2.36 14.29 -8.66
C PRO A 261 -3.52 14.44 -7.68
#